data_AF-A0A318D0B4-F1
#
_entry.id   AF-A0A318D0B4-F1
#
_cell.length_a   1.000
_cell.length_b   1.000
_cell.length_c   1.000
_cell.angle_alpha   90.00
_cell.angle_beta   90.00
_cell.angle_gamma   90.00
#
_symmetry.space_group_name_H-M   'P 1'
#
loop_
_entity.id
_entity.type
_entity.pdbx_description
1 polymer ?
#
loop_
_entity_poly.entity_id
_entity_poly.type
_entity_poly.pdbx_seq_one_letter_code
_entity_poly.pdbx_strand_id
1 'polypeptide(L)'
;MKKERYHSNDLKRLILKNKISSMVEMKEVMGTNVDATIFRKLRELHYLRSYSHRGKYYTIPEIARFDTKGLWSCRDVHFSKQGSLLNAIAHHVDRSVAGYFEYEIESLLHVTVRVAVLKLLKEEPFAKLGVQEN
;
A
#
# COMPACT_ATOMS: atom_id res chain seq x y z
N MET A 1 33.59 15.54 1.09
CA MET A 1 32.30 14.86 1.37
C MET A 1 32.49 13.37 1.10
N LYS A 2 32.51 12.51 2.12
CA LYS A 2 32.63 11.05 1.94
C LYS A 2 31.40 10.57 1.16
N LYS A 3 31.58 9.90 0.02
CA LYS A 3 30.49 9.23 -0.69
C LYS A 3 30.08 8.00 0.13
N GLU A 4 29.19 8.18 1.10
CA GLU A 4 28.52 7.05 1.75
C GLU A 4 27.80 6.24 0.67
N ARG A 5 28.28 5.01 0.44
CA ARG A 5 27.65 4.08 -0.49
C ARG A 5 26.44 3.49 0.20
N TYR A 6 25.30 4.18 0.09
CA TYR A 6 24.01 3.63 0.48
C TYR A 6 23.67 2.43 -0.41
N HIS A 7 23.55 1.23 0.17
CA HIS A 7 23.24 0.00 -0.57
C HIS A 7 21.78 -0.41 -0.38
N SER A 8 21.08 -0.73 -1.46
CA SER A 8 19.71 -1.29 -1.40
C SER A 8 19.66 -2.62 -0.64
N ASN A 9 20.79 -3.33 -0.56
CA ASN A 9 20.91 -4.58 0.20
C ASN A 9 20.67 -4.41 1.71
N ASP A 10 20.96 -3.24 2.29
CA ASP A 10 20.71 -2.99 3.72
C ASP A 10 19.21 -2.94 4.00
N LEU A 11 18.45 -2.20 3.18
CA LEU A 11 16.99 -2.18 3.22
C LEU A 11 16.39 -3.56 2.95
N LYS A 12 16.92 -4.28 1.96
CA LYS A 12 16.47 -5.63 1.64
C LYS A 12 16.63 -6.56 2.84
N ARG A 13 17.80 -6.58 3.48
CA ARG A 13 18.05 -7.40 4.68
C ARG A 13 17.11 -7.04 5.83
N LEU A 14 16.90 -5.75 6.08
CA LEU A 14 15.98 -5.28 7.11
C LEU A 14 14.56 -5.80 6.86
N ILE A 15 14.05 -5.62 5.64
CA ILE A 15 12.69 -6.03 5.25
C ILE A 15 12.55 -7.56 5.26
N LEU A 16 13.54 -8.30 4.77
CA LEU A 16 13.52 -9.78 4.82
C LEU A 16 13.46 -10.30 6.26
N LYS A 17 14.20 -9.66 7.18
CA LYS A 17 14.19 -10.02 8.60
C LYS A 17 12.86 -9.69 9.28
N ASN A 18 12.33 -8.49 9.04
CA ASN A 18 11.19 -7.95 9.80
C ASN A 18 9.83 -8.13 9.11
N LYS A 19 9.84 -8.61 7.86
CA LYS A 19 8.72 -8.65 6.88
C LYS A 19 8.24 -7.29 6.39
N ILE A 20 8.19 -6.30 7.27
CA ILE A 20 7.82 -4.93 6.98
C ILE A 20 8.78 -3.98 7.71
N SER A 21 8.93 -2.76 7.20
CA SER A 21 9.73 -1.71 7.83
C SER A 21 9.06 -0.35 7.66
N SER A 22 9.24 0.53 8.64
CA SER A 22 8.87 1.93 8.60
C SER A 22 10.00 2.81 8.08
N MET A 23 9.67 4.06 7.70
CA MET A 23 10.67 5.04 7.27
C MET A 23 11.74 5.31 8.34
N VAL A 24 11.37 5.28 9.63
CA VAL A 24 12.29 5.53 10.74
C VAL A 24 13.37 4.45 10.81
N GLU A 25 12.97 3.18 10.81
CA GLU A 25 13.90 2.04 10.86
C GLU A 25 14.80 2.00 9.61
N MET A 26 14.26 2.34 8.44
CA MET A 26 15.04 2.40 7.21
C MET A 26 16.09 3.50 7.22
N LYS A 27 15.77 4.68 7.79
CA LYS A 27 16.74 5.78 7.95
C LYS A 27 17.87 5.39 8.89
N GLU A 28 17.54 4.73 9.99
CA GLU A 28 18.51 4.25 10.98
C GLU A 28 19.50 3.27 10.36
N VAL A 29 19.01 2.23 9.68
CA VAL A 29 19.86 1.22 9.02
C VAL A 29 20.71 1.81 7.90
N MET A 30 20.17 2.79 7.17
CA MET A 30 20.89 3.43 6.06
C MET A 30 21.84 4.55 6.52
N GLY A 31 21.79 4.98 7.78
CA GLY A 31 22.58 6.11 8.28
C GLY A 31 22.25 7.44 7.59
N THR A 32 21.02 7.62 7.11
CA THR A 32 20.62 8.86 6.42
C THR A 32 19.26 9.34 6.88
N ASN A 33 19.11 10.66 7.01
CA ASN A 33 17.82 11.29 7.33
C ASN A 33 17.02 11.71 6.09
N VAL A 34 17.53 11.43 4.89
CA VAL A 34 16.97 11.90 3.62
C VAL A 34 16.00 10.88 3.01
N ASP A 35 14.70 11.19 3.05
CA ASP A 35 13.63 10.35 2.49
C ASP A 35 13.87 9.98 1.02
N ALA A 36 14.33 10.95 0.21
CA ALA A 36 14.58 10.72 -1.21
C ALA A 36 15.61 9.62 -1.47
N THR A 37 16.63 9.49 -0.60
CA THR A 37 17.63 8.42 -0.66
C THR A 37 17.00 7.07 -0.35
N ILE A 38 16.18 6.99 0.70
CA ILE A 38 15.46 5.76 1.07
C ILE A 38 14.53 5.34 -0.05
N PHE A 39 13.70 6.24 -0.58
CA PHE A 39 12.77 5.93 -1.67
C PHE A 39 13.48 5.50 -2.95
N ARG A 40 14.61 6.13 -3.31
CA ARG A 40 15.42 5.70 -4.45
C ARG A 40 15.87 4.25 -4.29
N LYS A 41 16.31 3.86 -3.10
CA LYS A 41 16.74 2.49 -2.81
C LYS A 41 15.61 1.49 -2.68
N LEU A 42 14.46 1.90 -2.14
CA LEU A 42 13.25 1.08 -2.14
C LEU A 42 12.74 0.80 -3.56
N ARG A 43 12.81 1.78 -4.47
CA ARG A 43 12.41 1.59 -5.88
C ARG A 43 13.22 0.51 -6.58
N GLU A 44 14.52 0.41 -6.28
CA GLU A 44 15.38 -0.69 -6.76
C GLU A 44 14.89 -2.08 -6.30
N LEU A 45 14.07 -2.14 -5.24
CA LEU A 45 13.52 -3.37 -4.67
C LEU A 45 12.04 -3.60 -5.04
N HIS A 46 11.47 -2.78 -5.93
CA HIS A 46 10.06 -2.83 -6.31
C HIS A 46 9.11 -2.82 -5.10
N TYR A 47 9.45 -2.02 -4.10
CA TYR A 47 8.75 -2.00 -2.82
C TYR A 47 7.23 -1.83 -2.95
N LEU A 48 6.52 -2.36 -1.96
CA LEU A 48 5.09 -2.16 -1.76
C LEU A 48 4.88 -1.35 -0.49
N ARG A 49 3.88 -0.47 -0.51
CA ARG A 49 3.49 0.37 0.62
C ARG A 49 2.20 -0.15 1.22
N SER A 50 2.04 -0.10 2.53
CA SER A 50 0.78 -0.44 3.18
C SER A 50 -0.32 0.53 2.71
N TYR A 51 -1.53 0.04 2.50
CA TYR A 51 -2.68 0.93 2.33
C TYR A 51 -3.28 1.31 3.69
N SER A 52 -3.05 0.48 4.71
CA SER A 52 -3.37 0.77 6.11
C SER A 52 -2.33 1.71 6.75
N HIS A 53 -2.61 2.15 7.98
CA HIS A 53 -1.68 2.96 8.78
C HIS A 53 -1.15 4.21 8.04
N ARG A 54 -1.98 4.80 7.17
CA ARG A 54 -1.60 5.96 6.32
C ARG A 54 -0.35 5.71 5.46
N GLY A 55 -0.11 4.46 5.08
CA GLY A 55 1.07 4.07 4.30
C GLY A 55 2.39 4.23 5.04
N LYS A 56 2.41 3.97 6.35
CA LYS A 56 3.62 4.06 7.17
C LYS A 56 4.62 2.94 6.91
N TYR A 57 4.17 1.80 6.40
CA TYR A 57 4.97 0.59 6.31
C TYR A 57 5.25 0.18 4.87
N TYR A 58 6.41 -0.45 4.69
CA TYR A 58 6.96 -0.86 3.42
C TYR A 58 7.41 -2.31 3.47
N THR A 59 7.30 -3.00 2.35
CA THR A 59 7.72 -4.38 2.16
C THR A 59 8.24 -4.57 0.73
N ILE A 60 8.66 -5.79 0.37
CA ILE A 60 9.08 -6.14 -1.00
C ILE A 60 8.27 -7.34 -1.51
N PRO A 61 8.05 -7.44 -2.84
CA PRO A 61 7.24 -8.51 -3.43
C PRO A 61 7.71 -9.93 -3.08
N GLU A 62 9.01 -10.11 -2.90
CA GLU A 62 9.66 -11.41 -2.60
C GLU A 62 9.07 -12.12 -1.37
N ILE A 63 8.63 -11.37 -0.36
CA ILE A 63 8.10 -11.91 0.90
C ILE A 63 6.61 -11.64 1.13
N ALA A 64 5.99 -10.80 0.29
CA ALA A 64 4.57 -10.55 0.36
C ALA A 64 3.80 -11.82 -0.05
N ARG A 65 2.86 -12.25 0.78
CA ARG A 65 2.05 -13.47 0.56
C ARG A 65 0.61 -13.07 0.33
N PHE A 66 0.37 -12.52 -0.85
CA PHE A 66 -0.96 -12.10 -1.27
C PHE A 66 -1.89 -13.30 -1.46
N ASP A 67 -3.12 -13.16 -0.97
CA ASP A 67 -4.19 -14.11 -1.21
C ASP A 67 -4.75 -14.02 -2.65
N THR A 68 -5.82 -14.77 -2.91
CA THR A 68 -6.53 -14.79 -4.20
C THR A 68 -7.16 -13.46 -4.55
N LYS A 69 -7.45 -12.61 -3.55
CA LYS A 69 -7.97 -11.25 -3.71
C LYS A 69 -6.86 -10.21 -3.90
N GLY A 70 -5.60 -10.62 -3.83
CA GLY A 70 -4.47 -9.71 -3.97
C GLY A 70 -4.18 -8.90 -2.71
N LEU A 71 -4.67 -9.35 -1.55
CA LEU A 71 -4.48 -8.71 -0.24
C LEU A 71 -3.49 -9.50 0.61
N TRP A 72 -2.70 -8.79 1.40
CA TRP A 72 -1.76 -9.40 2.34
C TRP A 72 -1.76 -8.64 3.66
N SER A 73 -1.87 -9.38 4.76
CA SER A 73 -1.82 -8.85 6.12
C SER A 73 -0.56 -9.33 6.84
N CYS A 74 0.15 -8.41 7.48
CA CYS A 74 1.31 -8.70 8.31
C CYS A 74 1.26 -7.85 9.58
N ARG A 75 1.00 -8.47 10.74
CA ARG A 75 0.93 -7.78 12.05
C ARG A 75 -0.04 -6.59 12.03
N ASP A 76 -1.28 -6.84 11.57
CA ASP A 76 -2.34 -5.84 11.38
C ASP A 76 -2.02 -4.73 10.36
N VAL A 77 -0.91 -4.83 9.64
CA VAL A 77 -0.59 -3.95 8.52
C VAL A 77 -1.02 -4.62 7.22
N HIS A 78 -1.91 -3.94 6.50
CA HIS A 78 -2.49 -4.44 5.27
C HIS A 78 -1.89 -3.82 4.00
N PHE A 79 -1.67 -4.68 3.01
CA PHE A 79 -1.08 -4.41 1.70
C PHE A 79 -1.97 -4.96 0.59
N SER A 80 -1.89 -4.31 -0.57
CA SER A 80 -2.57 -4.72 -1.79
C SER A 80 -1.56 -4.78 -2.94
N LYS A 81 -1.76 -5.70 -3.89
CA LYS A 81 -1.03 -5.70 -5.16
C LYS A 81 -1.20 -4.39 -5.95
N GLN A 82 -2.29 -3.66 -5.70
CA GLN A 82 -2.61 -2.38 -6.32
C GLN A 82 -1.97 -1.18 -5.59
N GLY A 83 -1.29 -1.42 -4.47
CA GLY A 83 -0.59 -0.40 -3.70
C GLY A 83 -1.52 0.38 -2.78
N SER A 84 -2.02 1.53 -3.25
CA SER A 84 -2.77 2.49 -2.40
C SER A 84 -4.17 1.97 -2.04
N LEU A 85 -4.76 2.55 -0.98
CA LEU A 85 -6.15 2.25 -0.59
C LEU A 85 -7.15 2.58 -1.71
N LEU A 86 -6.96 3.71 -2.40
CA LEU A 86 -7.81 4.13 -3.52
C LEU A 86 -7.78 3.10 -4.65
N ASN A 87 -6.58 2.66 -5.04
CA ASN A 87 -6.43 1.68 -6.11
C ASN A 87 -6.98 0.31 -5.70
N ALA A 88 -6.85 -0.07 -4.42
CA ALA A 88 -7.43 -1.31 -3.91
C ALA A 88 -8.97 -1.27 -3.95
N ILE A 89 -9.58 -0.17 -3.49
CA ILE A 89 -11.03 0.03 -3.55
C ILE A 89 -11.52 -0.04 -5.00
N ALA A 90 -10.95 0.76 -5.90
CA ALA A 90 -11.32 0.77 -7.32
C ALA A 90 -11.21 -0.63 -7.94
N HIS A 91 -10.10 -1.33 -7.70
CA HIS A 91 -9.88 -2.69 -8.21
C HIS A 91 -10.94 -3.70 -7.80
N HIS A 92 -11.42 -3.63 -6.55
CA HIS A 92 -12.44 -4.52 -6.03
C HIS A 92 -13.83 -4.13 -6.54
N VAL A 93 -14.18 -2.83 -6.51
CA VAL A 93 -15.46 -2.33 -6.99
C VAL A 93 -15.64 -2.62 -8.49
N ASP A 94 -14.63 -2.35 -9.32
CA ASP A 94 -14.69 -2.57 -10.78
C ASP A 94 -14.86 -4.05 -11.17
N ARG A 95 -14.50 -4.98 -10.28
CA ARG A 95 -14.64 -6.43 -10.49
C ARG A 95 -15.92 -7.00 -9.88
N SER A 96 -16.68 -6.19 -9.13
CA SER A 96 -17.94 -6.63 -8.56
C SER A 96 -19.08 -6.33 -9.52
N VAL A 97 -19.86 -7.35 -9.85
CA VAL A 97 -21.06 -7.19 -10.69
C VAL A 97 -22.14 -6.36 -9.99
N ALA A 98 -22.29 -6.54 -8.66
CA ALA A 98 -23.30 -5.85 -7.85
C ALA A 98 -22.75 -4.61 -7.11
N GLY A 99 -21.45 -4.32 -7.26
CA GLY A 99 -20.76 -3.33 -6.42
C GLY A 99 -20.47 -3.85 -5.00
N TYR A 100 -20.22 -2.94 -4.08
CA TYR A 100 -20.00 -3.22 -2.67
C TYR A 100 -20.72 -2.18 -1.82
N PHE A 101 -21.34 -2.61 -0.74
CA PHE A 101 -21.67 -1.71 0.36
C PHE A 101 -20.39 -1.30 1.11
N GLU A 102 -20.43 -0.12 1.75
CA GLU A 102 -19.29 0.41 2.51
C GLU A 102 -18.78 -0.60 3.55
N TYR A 103 -19.67 -1.23 4.33
CA TYR A 103 -19.27 -2.20 5.35
C TYR A 103 -18.62 -3.47 4.77
N GLU A 104 -18.98 -3.89 3.55
CA GLU A 104 -18.42 -5.07 2.91
C GLU A 104 -16.97 -4.81 2.48
N ILE A 105 -16.73 -3.63 1.88
CA ILE A 105 -15.37 -3.25 1.46
C ILE A 105 -14.49 -2.93 2.67
N GLU A 106 -15.04 -2.38 3.76
CA GLU A 106 -14.32 -2.22 5.03
C GLU A 106 -13.96 -3.56 5.66
N SER A 107 -14.88 -4.52 5.64
CA SER A 107 -14.62 -5.89 6.11
C SER A 107 -13.53 -6.56 5.30
N LEU A 108 -13.55 -6.37 3.97
CA LEU A 108 -12.53 -6.91 3.07
C LEU A 108 -11.15 -6.27 3.26
N LEU A 109 -11.10 -4.94 3.40
CA LEU A 109 -9.84 -4.19 3.45
C LEU A 109 -9.31 -3.97 4.87
N HIS A 110 -10.11 -4.23 5.90
CA HIS A 110 -9.80 -4.02 7.32
C HIS A 110 -9.48 -2.56 7.68
N VAL A 111 -9.98 -1.59 6.92
CA VAL A 111 -9.80 -0.15 7.18
C VAL A 111 -11.07 0.60 6.80
N THR A 112 -11.35 1.71 7.47
CA THR A 112 -12.42 2.62 7.08
C THR A 112 -12.17 3.17 5.68
N VAL A 113 -13.18 3.12 4.81
CA VAL A 113 -13.03 3.52 3.40
C VAL A 113 -13.68 4.86 3.07
N ARG A 114 -14.55 5.38 3.94
CA ARG A 114 -15.41 6.54 3.65
C ARG A 114 -14.71 7.70 2.95
N VAL A 115 -13.58 8.15 3.52
CA VAL A 115 -12.80 9.27 2.97
C VAL A 115 -12.19 8.93 1.61
N ALA A 116 -11.74 7.69 1.43
CA ALA A 116 -11.16 7.22 0.18
C ALA A 116 -12.24 7.10 -0.91
N VAL A 117 -13.41 6.55 -0.59
CA VAL A 117 -14.56 6.48 -1.50
C VAL A 117 -15.02 7.87 -1.92
N LEU A 118 -15.19 8.80 -0.98
CA LEU A 118 -15.54 10.19 -1.29
C LEU A 118 -14.51 10.87 -2.19
N LYS A 119 -13.23 10.51 -2.07
CA LYS A 119 -12.18 11.02 -2.96
C LYS A 119 -12.32 10.43 -4.36
N LEU A 120 -12.53 9.13 -4.50
CA LEU A 120 -12.76 8.47 -5.79
C LEU A 120 -13.95 9.11 -6.53
N LEU A 121 -15.09 9.30 -5.84
CA LEU A 121 -16.29 9.91 -6.42
C LEU A 121 -16.09 11.36 -6.92
N LYS A 122 -15.11 12.08 -6.37
CA LYS A 122 -14.78 13.46 -6.79
C LYS A 122 -13.77 13.49 -7.93
N GLU A 123 -12.93 12.48 -8.02
CA GLU A 123 -11.90 12.36 -9.06
C GLU A 123 -12.43 11.67 -10.33
N GLU A 124 -13.54 10.94 -10.24
CA GLU A 124 -14.33 10.47 -11.40
C GLU A 124 -15.22 11.60 -11.95
N PRO A 125 -15.04 12.06 -13.20
CA PRO A 125 -16.01 12.95 -13.83
C PRO A 125 -17.32 12.16 -14.01
N PHE A 126 -18.40 12.58 -13.36
CA PHE A 126 -19.79 12.08 -13.38
C PHE A 126 -20.26 11.29 -14.63
N ALA A 127 -19.69 10.11 -14.88
CA ALA A 127 -20.07 9.23 -15.96
C ALA A 127 -19.96 7.80 -15.44
N LYS A 128 -21.14 7.23 -15.14
CA LYS A 128 -21.38 5.83 -14.76
C LYS A 128 -21.27 5.50 -13.27
N LEU A 129 -22.14 6.13 -12.47
CA LEU A 129 -22.84 5.37 -11.44
C LEU A 129 -24.31 5.37 -11.84
N GLY A 130 -24.72 4.28 -12.50
CA GLY A 130 -26.12 4.01 -12.77
C GLY A 130 -26.83 3.82 -11.44
N VAL A 131 -27.47 4.87 -10.95
CA VAL A 131 -28.55 4.77 -9.99
C VAL A 131 -29.68 4.07 -10.76
N GLN A 132 -29.85 2.77 -10.53
CA GLN A 132 -31.15 2.15 -10.74
C GLN A 132 -32.01 2.57 -9.55
N GLU A 133 -32.81 3.62 -9.76
CA GLU A 133 -34.02 3.83 -8.97
C GLU A 133 -34.99 2.71 -9.38
N ASN A 134 -35.34 1.87 -8.40
CA ASN A 134 -36.61 1.14 -8.40
C ASN A 134 -37.49 1.80 -7.34
#